data_AF-A0A9R0XMB1-F1
#
_entry.id   AF-A0A9R0XMB1-F1
#
_cell.length_a   1.000
_cell.length_b   1.000
_cell.length_c   1.000
_cell.angle_alpha   90.00
_cell.angle_beta   90.00
_cell.angle_gamma   90.00
#
_symmetry.space_group_name_H-M   'P 1'
#
loop_
_entity.id
_entity.type
_entity.pdbx_description
1 polymer ?
#
loop_
_entity_poly.entity_id
_entity_poly.type
_entity_poly.pdbx_seq_one_letter_code
_entity_poly.pdbx_strand_id
1 'polypeptide(L)'
;MLNASFSQDYNATIEFYWAPFLAESNSDDAVVHRVTDRIVRGTAIEKHAKFWKGADVVVFNTYLWWMTGQKMKILQNSFEDKNKDIKEMETEDAYGMVLNAVAKWVENNMDPKSSRAFFVTMSPTHTQSKDWGDKSDGNCYNQTTPIKDLSYWGPGTSKGLMRVIGEVFSASKVPVGVVNITQLSEYRKDAHTQIYKKQWNPLTPEQIANPKSYADCTHWCLPGLQDTWNELLYAKLFFP
;
A
#
# COMPACT_ATOMS: atom_id res chain seq x y z
N MET A 1 -5.23 -12.89 -6.81
CA MET A 1 -4.03 -13.55 -7.35
C MET A 1 -3.08 -13.79 -6.18
N LEU A 2 -2.65 -15.03 -5.97
CA LEU A 2 -1.66 -15.42 -4.97
C LEU A 2 -0.39 -15.82 -5.73
N ASN A 3 0.73 -15.17 -5.43
CA ASN A 3 2.05 -15.54 -5.94
C ASN A 3 2.89 -16.05 -4.77
N ALA A 4 3.53 -17.20 -4.90
CA ALA A 4 4.35 -17.79 -3.86
C ALA A 4 5.74 -18.12 -4.39
N SER A 5 6.78 -17.82 -3.60
CA SER A 5 8.11 -18.41 -3.76
C SER A 5 8.31 -19.43 -2.64
N PHE A 6 8.99 -20.53 -2.94
CA PHE A 6 9.25 -21.61 -1.99
C PHE A 6 10.75 -21.87 -1.90
N SER A 7 11.25 -21.93 -0.67
CA SER A 7 12.62 -22.31 -0.35
C SER A 7 12.62 -23.71 0.28
N GLN A 8 13.01 -24.71 -0.51
CA GLN A 8 12.97 -26.12 -0.10
C GLN A 8 13.85 -26.41 1.11
N ASP A 9 15.07 -25.85 1.16
CA ASP A 9 16.03 -26.09 2.24
C ASP A 9 15.55 -25.62 3.62
N TYR A 10 14.61 -24.67 3.63
CA TYR A 10 14.06 -24.08 4.85
C TYR A 10 12.59 -24.42 5.08
N ASN A 11 11.97 -25.16 4.16
CA ASN A 11 10.52 -25.38 4.12
C ASN A 11 9.72 -24.09 4.35
N ALA A 12 10.12 -23.01 3.67
CA ALA A 12 9.59 -21.67 3.87
C ALA A 12 8.96 -21.13 2.59
N THR A 13 7.83 -20.44 2.70
CA THR A 13 7.19 -19.72 1.60
C THR A 13 7.18 -18.22 1.85
N ILE A 14 7.28 -17.44 0.77
CA ILE A 14 6.98 -16.01 0.77
C ILE A 14 5.87 -15.78 -0.24
N GLU A 15 4.76 -15.23 0.22
CA GLU A 15 3.55 -15.12 -0.57
C GLU A 15 3.08 -13.66 -0.71
N PHE A 16 2.56 -13.34 -1.88
CA PHE A 16 1.90 -12.07 -2.17
C PHE A 16 0.45 -12.33 -2.59
N TYR A 17 -0.49 -11.74 -1.86
CA TYR A 17 -1.91 -11.82 -2.18
C TYR A 17 -2.49 -10.43 -2.49
N TRP A 18 -3.10 -10.31 -3.67
CA TRP A 18 -3.72 -9.06 -4.11
C TRP A 18 -5.04 -8.77 -3.40
N ALA A 19 -5.02 -7.76 -2.52
CA ALA A 19 -6.20 -7.19 -1.86
C ALA A 19 -5.95 -5.69 -1.60
N PRO A 20 -6.04 -4.83 -2.62
CA PRO A 20 -5.49 -3.47 -2.58
C PRO A 20 -6.18 -2.55 -1.57
N PHE A 21 -7.44 -2.84 -1.23
CA PHE A 21 -8.18 -2.17 -0.16
C PHE A 21 -8.33 -3.03 1.10
N LEU A 22 -7.78 -4.26 1.12
CA LEU A 22 -7.97 -5.32 2.14
C LEU A 22 -9.41 -5.83 2.28
N ALA A 23 -10.41 -4.95 2.24
CA ALA A 23 -11.81 -5.29 2.01
C ALA A 23 -12.10 -5.55 0.53
N GLU A 24 -13.20 -6.26 0.28
CA GLU A 24 -13.69 -6.56 -1.06
C GLU A 24 -13.93 -5.26 -1.83
N SER A 25 -13.51 -5.24 -3.09
CA SER A 25 -13.62 -4.06 -3.94
C SER A 25 -13.87 -4.44 -5.40
N ASN A 26 -14.30 -3.45 -6.19
CA ASN A 26 -14.34 -3.59 -7.64
C ASN A 26 -12.95 -3.56 -8.32
N SER A 27 -11.87 -3.63 -7.52
CA SER A 27 -10.49 -3.61 -7.97
C SER A 27 -9.70 -4.87 -7.54
N ASP A 28 -10.40 -5.93 -7.14
CA ASP A 28 -9.81 -7.18 -6.63
C ASP A 28 -9.21 -8.10 -7.73
N ASP A 29 -9.46 -7.81 -9.00
CA ASP A 29 -8.84 -8.54 -10.11
C ASP A 29 -7.45 -7.97 -10.40
N ALA A 30 -6.40 -8.69 -10.03
CA ALA A 30 -5.01 -8.23 -10.20
C ALA A 30 -4.62 -7.92 -11.66
N VAL A 31 -5.35 -8.42 -12.65
CA VAL A 31 -5.13 -8.11 -14.07
C VAL A 31 -6.02 -6.95 -14.52
N VAL A 32 -7.31 -6.98 -14.16
CA VAL A 32 -8.33 -6.00 -14.53
C VAL A 32 -8.75 -5.14 -13.33
N HIS A 33 -7.80 -4.38 -12.78
CA HIS A 33 -8.00 -3.55 -11.58
C HIS A 33 -8.01 -2.03 -11.84
N ARG A 34 -7.76 -1.62 -13.08
CA ARG A 34 -7.72 -0.20 -13.46
C ARG A 34 -9.14 0.31 -13.69
N VAL A 35 -9.81 0.66 -12.61
CA VAL A 35 -11.14 1.28 -12.61
C VAL A 35 -11.03 2.74 -12.20
N THR A 36 -11.78 3.60 -12.87
CA THR A 36 -11.83 5.04 -12.58
C THR A 36 -12.61 5.34 -11.31
N ASP A 37 -13.68 4.59 -11.07
CA ASP A 37 -14.56 4.76 -9.92
C ASP A 37 -14.38 3.60 -8.94
N ARG A 38 -13.46 3.74 -7.98
CA ARG A 38 -13.15 2.68 -7.01
C ARG A 38 -14.22 2.60 -5.93
N ILE A 39 -14.72 1.40 -5.69
CA ILE A 39 -15.75 1.13 -4.69
C ILE A 39 -15.24 0.05 -3.75
N VAL A 40 -15.30 0.32 -2.45
CA VAL A 40 -14.93 -0.60 -1.37
C VAL A 40 -16.21 -1.09 -0.68
N ARG A 41 -16.30 -2.38 -0.38
CA ARG A 41 -17.48 -2.98 0.25
C ARG A 41 -17.33 -2.98 1.78
N GLY A 42 -17.55 -1.82 2.38
CA GLY A 42 -17.60 -1.64 3.84
C GLY A 42 -16.51 -2.41 4.58
N THR A 43 -16.91 -3.28 5.51
CA THR A 43 -16.00 -4.13 6.29
C THR A 43 -15.90 -5.57 5.77
N ALA A 44 -16.37 -5.86 4.54
CA ALA A 44 -16.39 -7.21 3.99
C ALA A 44 -14.97 -7.65 3.59
N ILE A 45 -14.31 -8.43 4.45
CA ILE A 45 -12.92 -8.89 4.27
C ILE A 45 -12.83 -10.40 4.05
N GLU A 46 -13.90 -11.15 4.29
CA GLU A 46 -13.93 -12.61 4.38
C GLU A 46 -13.43 -13.29 3.11
N LYS A 47 -13.76 -12.71 1.95
CA LYS A 47 -13.31 -13.15 0.62
C LYS A 47 -11.79 -13.19 0.50
N HIS A 48 -11.10 -12.22 1.09
CA HIS A 48 -9.63 -12.12 1.10
C HIS A 48 -9.03 -12.86 2.29
N ALA A 49 -9.64 -12.70 3.46
CA ALA A 49 -9.19 -13.25 4.73
C ALA A 49 -9.00 -14.77 4.74
N LYS A 50 -9.74 -15.51 3.90
CA LYS A 50 -9.52 -16.96 3.74
C LYS A 50 -8.10 -17.34 3.29
N PHE A 51 -7.39 -16.43 2.62
CA PHE A 51 -6.01 -16.64 2.18
C PHE A 51 -4.97 -16.19 3.22
N TRP A 52 -5.38 -15.45 4.26
CA TRP A 52 -4.50 -15.02 5.33
C TRP A 52 -4.46 -16.05 6.48
N LYS A 53 -5.51 -16.86 6.60
CA LYS A 53 -5.61 -17.89 7.65
C LYS A 53 -4.51 -18.92 7.49
N GLY A 54 -3.84 -19.24 8.60
CA GLY A 54 -2.79 -20.24 8.66
C GLY A 54 -1.38 -19.73 8.38
N ALA A 55 -1.22 -18.47 7.98
CA ALA A 55 0.10 -17.87 7.82
C ALA A 55 0.77 -17.59 9.18
N ASP A 56 2.05 -17.94 9.30
CA ASP A 56 2.86 -17.65 10.50
C ASP A 56 3.15 -16.15 10.63
N VAL A 57 3.32 -15.46 9.50
CA VAL A 57 3.55 -14.01 9.44
C VAL A 57 2.65 -13.40 8.39
N VAL A 58 1.84 -12.41 8.79
CA VAL A 58 0.98 -11.65 7.87
C VAL A 58 1.41 -10.19 7.85
N VAL A 59 1.71 -9.67 6.66
CA VAL A 59 2.13 -8.28 6.47
C VAL A 59 1.10 -7.56 5.61
N PHE A 60 0.33 -6.66 6.22
CA PHE A 60 -0.68 -5.86 5.54
C PHE A 60 -0.09 -4.55 5.03
N ASN A 61 -0.59 -4.08 3.88
CA ASN A 61 -0.40 -2.73 3.39
C ASN A 61 -1.62 -2.32 2.57
N THR A 62 -2.03 -1.06 2.69
CA THR A 62 -2.99 -0.44 1.78
C THR A 62 -2.87 1.08 1.89
N TYR A 63 -2.71 1.80 0.77
CA TYR A 63 -2.57 3.26 0.82
C TYR A 63 -2.89 3.96 -0.51
N LEU A 64 -2.11 3.67 -1.56
CA LEU A 64 -2.09 4.48 -2.78
C LEU A 64 -3.48 4.77 -3.37
N TRP A 65 -4.36 3.78 -3.36
CA TRP A 65 -5.70 3.91 -3.97
C TRP A 65 -6.75 4.58 -3.09
N TRP A 66 -6.41 4.88 -1.84
CA TRP A 66 -7.19 5.76 -0.98
C TRP A 66 -6.92 7.24 -1.28
N MET A 67 -5.79 7.55 -1.93
CA MET A 67 -5.35 8.91 -2.24
C MET A 67 -5.96 9.44 -3.55
N THR A 68 -7.28 9.45 -3.62
CA THR A 68 -8.04 9.95 -4.79
C THR A 68 -8.21 11.46 -4.80
N GLY A 69 -8.03 12.11 -3.64
CA GLY A 69 -8.39 13.53 -3.43
C GLY A 69 -9.89 13.77 -3.31
N GLN A 70 -10.70 12.71 -3.21
CA GLN A 70 -12.15 12.73 -3.11
C GLN A 70 -12.64 11.79 -2.00
N LYS A 71 -13.91 11.88 -1.64
CA LYS A 71 -14.55 10.93 -0.73
C LYS A 71 -14.52 9.52 -1.32
N MET A 72 -14.41 8.53 -0.44
CA MET A 72 -14.43 7.12 -0.82
C MET A 72 -15.87 6.63 -0.97
N LYS A 73 -16.13 5.84 -2.02
CA LYS A 73 -17.42 5.18 -2.24
C LYS A 73 -17.45 3.84 -1.52
N ILE A 74 -18.36 3.74 -0.56
CA ILE A 74 -18.54 2.57 0.30
C ILE A 74 -19.86 1.90 -0.03
N LEU A 75 -19.78 0.71 -0.64
CA LEU A 75 -20.92 -0.15 -0.91
C LEU A 75 -21.37 -0.82 0.39
N GLN A 76 -22.64 -0.63 0.77
CA GLN A 76 -23.22 -1.19 2.00
C GLN A 76 -23.70 -2.63 1.81
N ASN A 77 -24.08 -3.00 0.58
CA ASN A 77 -24.64 -4.30 0.23
C ASN A 77 -23.70 -5.14 -0.68
N SER A 78 -24.21 -6.08 -1.48
CA SER A 78 -23.38 -6.97 -2.30
C SER A 78 -23.06 -6.39 -3.69
N PHE A 79 -21.89 -6.74 -4.24
CA PHE A 79 -21.57 -6.50 -5.65
C PHE A 79 -22.45 -7.29 -6.62
N GLU A 80 -23.24 -8.25 -6.15
CA GLU A 80 -24.21 -9.01 -6.95
C GLU A 80 -25.61 -8.39 -6.97
N ASP A 81 -25.93 -7.50 -6.02
CA ASP A 81 -27.26 -6.92 -5.90
C ASP A 81 -27.59 -5.96 -7.06
N LYS A 82 -28.83 -6.00 -7.57
CA LYS A 82 -29.24 -5.14 -8.69
C LYS A 82 -29.17 -3.64 -8.35
N ASN A 83 -29.59 -3.27 -7.14
CA ASN A 83 -29.55 -1.90 -6.66
C ASN A 83 -28.34 -1.73 -5.74
N LYS A 84 -27.42 -0.84 -6.10
CA LYS A 84 -26.23 -0.54 -5.30
C LYS A 84 -26.54 0.54 -4.29
N ASP A 85 -26.34 0.24 -3.01
CA ASP A 85 -26.40 1.24 -1.94
C ASP A 85 -24.97 1.73 -1.65
N ILE A 86 -24.63 2.88 -2.24
CA ILE A 86 -23.29 3.47 -2.16
C ILE A 86 -23.37 4.76 -1.35
N LYS A 87 -22.54 4.83 -0.31
CA LYS A 87 -22.34 6.04 0.49
C LYS A 87 -20.96 6.61 0.26
N GLU A 88 -20.87 7.92 0.12
CA GLU A 88 -19.59 8.64 0.15
C GLU A 88 -19.14 8.89 1.59
N MET A 89 -17.86 8.67 1.84
CA MET A 89 -17.24 8.76 3.17
C MET A 89 -15.90 9.48 3.10
N GLU A 90 -15.56 10.25 4.13
CA GLU A 90 -14.22 10.83 4.23
C GLU A 90 -13.16 9.73 4.21
N THR A 91 -12.04 9.97 3.55
CA THR A 91 -11.00 8.95 3.35
C THR A 91 -10.48 8.40 4.68
N GLU A 92 -10.28 9.24 5.70
CA GLU A 92 -9.82 8.81 7.02
C GLU A 92 -10.82 7.86 7.69
N ASP A 93 -12.12 8.17 7.62
CA ASP A 93 -13.19 7.35 8.20
C ASP A 93 -13.31 6.00 7.47
N ALA A 94 -13.26 6.01 6.14
CA ALA A 94 -13.34 4.80 5.33
C ALA A 94 -12.11 3.90 5.52
N TYR A 95 -10.93 4.49 5.60
CA TYR A 95 -9.68 3.78 5.88
C TYR A 95 -9.71 3.15 7.27
N GLY A 96 -10.12 3.93 8.29
CA GLY A 96 -10.28 3.45 9.66
C GLY A 96 -11.32 2.33 9.78
N MET A 97 -12.44 2.42 9.06
CA MET A 97 -13.45 1.37 9.01
C MET A 97 -12.85 0.03 8.57
N VAL A 98 -12.08 0.02 7.48
CA VAL A 98 -11.48 -1.21 6.96
C VAL A 98 -10.35 -1.70 7.87
N LEU A 99 -9.48 -0.83 8.37
CA LEU A 99 -8.41 -1.24 9.27
C LEU A 99 -8.95 -1.82 10.58
N ASN A 100 -10.06 -1.29 11.12
CA ASN A 100 -10.73 -1.87 12.28
C ASN A 100 -11.25 -3.28 12.00
N ALA A 101 -11.76 -3.56 10.78
CA ALA A 101 -12.16 -4.90 10.39
C ALA A 101 -10.95 -5.86 10.32
N VAL A 102 -9.82 -5.38 9.79
CA VAL A 102 -8.56 -6.14 9.74
C VAL A 102 -8.03 -6.42 11.15
N ALA A 103 -8.00 -5.43 12.03
CA ALA A 103 -7.56 -5.60 13.42
C ALA A 103 -8.42 -6.63 14.16
N LYS A 104 -9.76 -6.55 14.03
CA LYS A 104 -10.69 -7.55 14.57
C LYS A 104 -10.46 -8.94 13.98
N TRP A 105 -10.12 -9.02 12.70
CA TRP A 105 -9.78 -10.31 12.10
C TRP A 105 -8.51 -10.90 12.70
N VAL A 106 -7.46 -10.09 12.88
CA VAL A 106 -6.22 -10.51 13.54
C VAL A 106 -6.52 -11.03 14.95
N GLU A 107 -7.30 -10.27 15.74
CA GLU A 107 -7.69 -10.66 17.11
C GLU A 107 -8.41 -12.01 17.18
N ASN A 108 -9.22 -12.33 16.16
CA ASN A 108 -10.04 -13.54 16.14
C ASN A 108 -9.34 -14.75 15.50
N ASN A 109 -8.27 -14.55 14.74
CA ASN A 109 -7.69 -15.59 13.88
C ASN A 109 -6.19 -15.82 14.07
N MET A 110 -5.50 -15.00 14.85
CA MET A 110 -4.05 -15.11 15.07
C MET A 110 -3.72 -15.29 16.55
N ASP A 111 -2.85 -16.26 16.86
CA ASP A 111 -2.29 -16.45 18.19
C ASP A 111 -0.92 -15.75 18.24
N PRO A 112 -0.74 -14.69 19.06
CA PRO A 112 0.53 -13.99 19.18
C PRO A 112 1.66 -14.85 19.77
N LYS A 113 1.42 -16.10 20.18
CA LYS A 113 2.48 -17.04 20.56
C LYS A 113 3.08 -17.77 19.35
N SER A 114 2.29 -17.99 18.29
CA SER A 114 2.71 -18.78 17.12
C SER A 114 2.73 -17.98 15.83
N SER A 115 2.08 -16.82 15.77
CA SER A 115 2.06 -15.97 14.58
C SER A 115 2.30 -14.49 14.89
N ARG A 116 2.56 -13.72 13.82
CA ARG A 116 2.88 -12.29 13.88
C ARG A 116 2.11 -11.54 12.80
N ALA A 117 1.50 -10.41 13.18
CA ALA A 117 0.85 -9.50 12.25
C ALA A 117 1.63 -8.19 12.17
N PHE A 118 1.81 -7.68 10.96
CA PHE A 118 2.44 -6.39 10.71
C PHE A 118 1.59 -5.52 9.79
N PHE A 119 1.72 -4.21 9.94
CA PHE A 119 1.18 -3.23 9.00
C PHE A 119 2.29 -2.33 8.51
N VAL A 120 2.56 -2.34 7.21
CA VAL A 120 3.53 -1.46 6.56
C VAL A 120 2.80 -0.16 6.21
N THR A 121 3.34 0.98 6.65
CA THR A 121 2.73 2.30 6.43
C THR A 121 2.84 2.76 4.97
N MET A 122 2.43 4.00 4.71
CA MET A 122 2.29 4.55 3.36
C MET A 122 3.60 4.60 2.59
N SER A 123 3.59 4.07 1.36
CA SER A 123 4.61 4.34 0.34
C SER A 123 4.28 5.65 -0.39
N PRO A 124 5.18 6.65 -0.39
CA PRO A 124 4.95 7.93 -1.05
C PRO A 124 5.01 7.84 -2.58
N THR A 125 4.56 8.91 -3.24
CA THR A 125 4.77 9.19 -4.66
C THR A 125 5.54 10.49 -4.83
N HIS A 126 6.26 10.64 -5.95
CA HIS A 126 7.08 11.84 -6.24
C HIS A 126 6.73 12.42 -7.62
N THR A 127 5.50 12.90 -7.76
CA THR A 127 4.93 13.29 -9.07
C THR A 127 5.23 14.72 -9.48
N GLN A 128 5.60 15.61 -8.57
CA GLN A 128 5.86 17.02 -8.86
C GLN A 128 7.13 17.52 -8.18
N SER A 129 8.09 17.99 -8.97
CA SER A 129 9.40 18.40 -8.45
C SER A 129 9.38 19.65 -7.58
N LYS A 130 8.38 20.50 -7.77
CA LYS A 130 8.10 21.64 -6.90
C LYS A 130 7.87 21.27 -5.45
N ASP A 131 7.38 20.05 -5.18
CA ASP A 131 7.08 19.61 -3.82
C ASP A 131 8.35 19.54 -2.98
N TRP A 132 9.51 19.29 -3.58
CA TRP A 132 10.83 19.28 -2.93
C TRP A 132 11.71 20.49 -3.32
N GLY A 133 11.10 21.59 -3.74
CA GLY A 133 11.77 22.87 -3.95
C GLY A 133 12.47 23.06 -5.29
N ASP A 134 12.28 22.16 -6.26
CA ASP A 134 12.74 22.39 -7.63
C ASP A 134 11.84 23.42 -8.33
N LYS A 135 12.44 24.33 -9.10
CA LYS A 135 11.69 25.33 -9.90
C LYS A 135 11.25 24.77 -11.26
N SER A 136 11.74 23.58 -11.64
CA SER A 136 11.31 22.90 -12.86
C SER A 136 9.89 22.35 -12.74
N ASP A 137 9.18 22.25 -13.87
CA ASP A 137 7.88 21.56 -13.97
C ASP A 137 8.11 20.07 -14.30
N GLY A 138 8.83 19.39 -13.39
CA GLY A 138 9.29 18.01 -13.52
C GLY A 138 8.65 17.05 -12.52
N ASN A 139 9.17 15.83 -12.48
CA ASN A 139 8.74 14.76 -11.58
C ASN A 139 9.97 13.98 -11.07
N CYS A 140 9.80 12.72 -10.64
CA CYS A 140 10.92 11.85 -10.22
C CYS A 140 11.95 11.52 -11.32
N TYR A 141 11.66 11.79 -12.58
CA TYR A 141 12.57 11.54 -13.68
C TYR A 141 13.86 12.35 -13.54
N ASN A 142 15.00 11.72 -13.86
CA ASN A 142 16.35 12.29 -13.68
C ASN A 142 16.71 12.70 -12.25
N GLN A 143 15.91 12.35 -11.25
CA GLN A 143 16.30 12.51 -9.85
C GLN A 143 17.23 11.35 -9.49
N THR A 144 18.47 11.66 -9.09
CA THR A 144 19.51 10.66 -8.80
C THR A 144 20.07 10.74 -7.38
N THR A 145 19.59 11.70 -6.59
CA THR A 145 19.94 11.82 -5.17
C THR A 145 18.70 12.02 -4.31
N PRO A 146 18.71 11.53 -3.06
CA PRO A 146 17.65 11.80 -2.09
C PRO A 146 17.44 13.30 -1.83
N ILE A 147 16.29 13.63 -1.26
CA ILE A 147 16.03 14.93 -0.64
C ILE A 147 16.89 15.05 0.62
N LYS A 148 17.59 16.17 0.75
CA LYS A 148 18.52 16.43 1.87
C LYS A 148 17.88 17.22 3.02
N ASP A 149 16.75 17.88 2.76
CA ASP A 149 16.02 18.60 3.79
C ASP A 149 15.35 17.61 4.75
N LEU A 150 15.87 17.52 5.97
CA LEU A 150 15.38 16.61 7.01
C LEU A 150 14.01 17.00 7.58
N SER A 151 13.49 18.18 7.21
CA SER A 151 12.15 18.63 7.58
C SER A 151 11.10 18.35 6.50
N TYR A 152 11.51 17.77 5.37
CA TYR A 152 10.63 17.49 4.24
C TYR A 152 9.43 16.62 4.64
N TRP A 153 8.23 17.04 4.25
CA TRP A 153 7.05 16.20 4.23
C TRP A 153 6.26 16.48 2.95
N GLY A 154 6.12 15.47 2.10
CA GLY A 154 5.51 15.61 0.78
C GLY A 154 3.98 15.49 0.79
N PRO A 155 3.29 15.95 -0.27
CA PRO A 155 1.84 15.76 -0.41
C PRO A 155 1.48 14.31 -0.77
N GLY A 156 2.46 13.46 -1.10
CA GLY A 156 2.27 12.06 -1.42
C GLY A 156 1.87 11.19 -0.22
N THR A 157 1.96 11.71 1.02
CA THR A 157 1.64 10.98 2.26
C THR A 157 0.65 11.75 3.15
N SER A 158 -0.29 11.04 3.77
CA SER A 158 -1.31 11.64 4.66
C SER A 158 -0.98 11.44 6.14
N LYS A 159 -0.72 12.53 6.87
CA LYS A 159 -0.60 12.51 8.34
C LYS A 159 -1.88 12.03 9.02
N GLY A 160 -3.04 12.32 8.43
CA GLY A 160 -4.32 11.85 8.90
C GLY A 160 -4.45 10.34 8.85
N LEU A 161 -4.09 9.72 7.72
CA LEU A 161 -4.07 8.25 7.63
C LEU A 161 -3.01 7.61 8.53
N MET A 162 -1.85 8.26 8.73
CA MET A 162 -0.87 7.80 9.73
C MET A 162 -1.46 7.78 11.15
N ARG A 163 -2.22 8.81 11.51
CA ARG A 163 -2.93 8.88 12.80
C ARG A 163 -3.94 7.73 12.92
N VAL A 164 -4.74 7.47 11.88
CA VAL A 164 -5.70 6.36 11.85
C VAL A 164 -5.00 5.00 12.04
N ILE A 165 -3.86 4.76 11.38
CA ILE A 165 -3.04 3.54 11.57
C ILE A 165 -2.65 3.39 13.05
N GLY A 166 -2.13 4.46 13.66
CA GLY A 166 -1.74 4.47 15.07
C GLY A 166 -2.90 4.19 16.01
N GLU A 167 -4.03 4.87 15.82
CA GLU A 167 -5.25 4.72 16.63
C GLU A 167 -5.81 3.29 16.55
N VAL A 168 -5.93 2.72 15.35
CA VAL A 168 -6.51 1.39 15.16
C VAL A 168 -5.61 0.29 15.75
N PHE A 169 -4.32 0.29 15.42
CA PHE A 169 -3.45 -0.81 15.84
C PHE A 169 -2.97 -0.71 17.28
N SER A 170 -2.91 0.50 17.88
CA SER A 170 -2.66 0.64 19.32
C SER A 170 -3.82 0.16 20.19
N ALA A 171 -5.05 0.19 19.67
CA ALA A 171 -6.24 -0.30 20.34
C ALA A 171 -6.46 -1.83 20.19
N SER A 172 -5.66 -2.50 19.35
CA SER A 172 -5.85 -3.93 19.10
C SER A 172 -5.35 -4.79 20.27
N LYS A 173 -6.11 -5.85 20.60
CA LYS A 173 -5.77 -6.80 21.66
C LYS A 173 -4.63 -7.74 21.28
N VAL A 174 -4.48 -8.02 19.97
CA VAL A 174 -3.37 -8.79 19.43
C VAL A 174 -2.38 -7.79 18.81
N PRO A 175 -1.10 -7.84 19.19
CA PRO A 175 -0.13 -6.89 18.66
C PRO A 175 -0.04 -6.93 17.13
N VAL A 176 -0.25 -5.77 16.51
CA VAL A 176 0.06 -5.55 15.08
C VAL A 176 1.27 -4.63 14.99
N GLY A 177 2.40 -5.17 14.56
CA GLY A 177 3.65 -4.43 14.44
C GLY A 177 3.59 -3.41 13.31
N VAL A 178 3.66 -2.13 13.62
CA VAL A 178 3.71 -1.08 12.58
C VAL A 178 5.15 -0.96 12.05
N VAL A 179 5.35 -1.21 10.76
CA VAL A 179 6.60 -0.98 10.03
C VAL A 179 6.49 0.40 9.37
N ASN A 180 6.97 1.43 10.08
CA ASN A 180 6.88 2.81 9.62
C ASN A 180 7.95 3.11 8.56
N ILE A 181 7.55 3.03 7.29
CA ILE A 181 8.40 3.29 6.13
C ILE A 181 8.20 4.68 5.53
N THR A 182 7.24 5.46 6.02
CA THR A 182 6.72 6.62 5.28
C THR A 182 7.75 7.73 5.15
N GLN A 183 8.23 8.28 6.27
CA GLN A 183 9.16 9.42 6.26
C GLN A 183 10.48 9.10 5.56
N LEU A 184 11.07 7.93 5.84
CA LEU A 184 12.34 7.54 5.20
C LEU A 184 12.19 7.38 3.68
N SER A 185 11.00 7.00 3.23
CA SER A 185 10.71 6.81 1.80
C SER A 185 10.42 8.14 1.10
N GLU A 186 9.92 9.14 1.84
CA GLU A 186 9.69 10.50 1.30
C GLU A 186 11.00 11.17 0.86
N TYR A 187 12.13 10.83 1.47
CA TYR A 187 13.40 11.36 0.99
C TYR A 187 13.84 10.78 -0.35
N ARG A 188 13.26 9.65 -0.79
CA ARG A 188 13.83 8.79 -1.84
C ARG A 188 13.26 9.04 -3.23
N LYS A 189 13.09 10.31 -3.62
CA LYS A 189 12.69 10.68 -4.98
C LYS A 189 13.57 10.09 -6.11
N ASP A 190 14.78 9.66 -5.77
CA ASP A 190 15.78 9.02 -6.64
C ASP A 190 15.53 7.53 -6.95
N ALA A 191 14.67 6.85 -6.16
CA ALA A 191 14.59 5.39 -6.18
C ALA A 191 13.44 4.81 -7.03
N HIS A 192 12.67 5.67 -7.71
CA HIS A 192 11.54 5.24 -8.52
C HIS A 192 11.96 4.57 -9.84
N THR A 193 11.06 3.74 -10.38
CA THR A 193 11.30 3.06 -11.67
C THR A 193 11.35 3.99 -12.88
N GLN A 194 10.75 5.18 -12.77
CA GLN A 194 10.71 6.17 -13.85
C GLN A 194 10.16 5.54 -15.15
N ILE A 195 10.88 5.66 -16.26
CA ILE A 195 10.52 5.06 -17.57
C ILE A 195 11.03 3.62 -17.75
N TYR A 196 11.80 3.09 -16.79
CA TYR A 196 12.49 1.81 -16.89
C TYR A 196 11.66 0.63 -16.40
N LYS A 197 10.43 0.87 -15.95
CA LYS A 197 9.51 -0.17 -15.54
C LYS A 197 9.04 -1.01 -16.74
N LYS A 198 9.19 -2.33 -16.64
CA LYS A 198 8.48 -3.24 -17.54
C LYS A 198 6.99 -3.23 -17.21
N GLN A 199 6.19 -2.66 -18.10
CA GLN A 199 4.74 -2.63 -17.99
C GLN A 199 4.13 -3.77 -18.82
N TRP A 200 2.93 -4.24 -18.44
CA TRP A 200 2.16 -5.21 -19.24
C TRP A 200 1.94 -4.72 -20.67
N ASN A 201 1.66 -3.41 -20.82
CA ASN A 201 1.68 -2.71 -22.08
C ASN A 201 2.90 -1.77 -22.08
N PRO A 202 4.00 -2.11 -22.79
CA PRO A 202 5.18 -1.26 -22.85
C PRO A 202 4.85 0.14 -23.36
N LEU A 203 5.60 1.14 -22.87
CA LEU A 203 5.48 2.49 -23.38
C LEU A 203 5.92 2.56 -24.85
N THR A 204 5.21 3.33 -25.67
CA THR A 204 5.65 3.61 -27.05
C THR A 204 6.90 4.49 -27.05
N PRO A 205 7.68 4.54 -28.15
CA PRO A 205 8.82 5.46 -28.25
C PRO A 205 8.46 6.92 -27.94
N GLU A 206 7.29 7.39 -28.36
CA GLU A 206 6.79 8.74 -28.10
C GLU A 206 6.52 8.97 -26.60
N GLN A 207 6.00 7.96 -25.91
CA GLN A 207 5.76 8.02 -24.47
C GLN A 207 7.06 8.01 -23.68
N ILE A 208 8.03 7.20 -24.10
CA ILE A 208 9.39 7.18 -23.52
C ILE A 208 10.06 8.55 -23.70
N ALA A 209 9.87 9.20 -24.85
CA ALA A 209 10.37 10.54 -25.13
C ALA A 209 9.67 11.65 -24.31
N ASN A 210 8.58 11.34 -23.60
CA ASN A 210 7.85 12.27 -22.73
C ASN A 210 7.80 11.78 -21.26
N PRO A 211 8.94 11.70 -20.57
CA PRO A 211 9.01 11.22 -19.19
C PRO A 211 8.27 12.13 -18.20
N LYS A 212 8.03 13.40 -18.55
CA LYS A 212 7.21 14.31 -17.74
C LYS A 212 5.80 13.77 -17.51
N SER A 213 5.21 13.10 -18.51
CA SER A 213 3.88 12.50 -18.42
C SER A 213 3.88 11.00 -18.12
N TYR A 214 4.97 10.29 -18.45
CA TYR A 214 4.99 8.82 -18.45
C TYR A 214 5.97 8.17 -17.46
N ALA A 215 6.77 8.95 -16.73
CA ALA A 215 7.60 8.38 -15.67
C ALA A 215 6.73 7.83 -14.53
N ASP A 216 6.99 6.57 -14.13
CA ASP A 216 6.39 5.95 -12.97
C ASP A 216 7.10 6.44 -11.70
N CYS A 217 6.46 7.39 -11.01
CA CYS A 217 6.90 7.97 -9.74
C CYS A 217 6.14 7.40 -8.54
N THR A 218 5.71 6.14 -8.66
CA THR A 218 4.95 5.41 -7.64
C THR A 218 5.68 4.13 -7.25
N HIS A 219 6.18 3.39 -8.23
CA HIS A 219 6.87 2.12 -8.01
C HIS A 219 8.38 2.31 -7.89
N TRP A 220 9.04 1.34 -7.29
CA TRP A 220 10.44 1.42 -6.87
C TRP A 220 11.31 0.44 -7.66
N CYS A 221 12.56 0.83 -7.91
CA CYS A 221 13.56 -0.09 -8.45
C CYS A 221 13.91 -1.18 -7.43
N LEU A 222 14.29 -2.36 -7.94
CA LEU A 222 14.90 -3.45 -7.17
C LEU A 222 16.25 -3.83 -7.81
N PRO A 223 17.34 -3.96 -7.04
CA PRO A 223 17.46 -3.60 -5.62
C PRO A 223 17.26 -2.09 -5.39
N GLY A 224 16.87 -1.70 -4.18
CA GLY A 224 16.54 -0.31 -3.87
C GLY A 224 15.83 -0.11 -2.53
N LEU A 225 14.94 0.88 -2.48
CA LEU A 225 14.28 1.31 -1.25
C LEU A 225 13.48 0.19 -0.55
N GLN A 226 12.90 -0.73 -1.32
CA GLN A 226 12.11 -1.83 -0.76
C GLN A 226 12.97 -2.83 0.02
N ASP A 227 14.28 -2.90 -0.25
CA ASP A 227 15.21 -3.72 0.52
C ASP A 227 15.31 -3.19 1.96
N THR A 228 15.39 -1.86 2.13
CA THR A 228 15.35 -1.22 3.45
C THR A 228 14.04 -1.50 4.19
N TRP A 229 12.90 -1.55 3.50
CA TRP A 229 11.63 -1.91 4.12
C TRP A 229 11.64 -3.34 4.65
N ASN A 230 12.23 -4.26 3.87
CA ASN A 230 12.40 -5.66 4.28
C ASN A 230 13.40 -5.80 5.42
N GLU A 231 14.45 -4.99 5.48
CA GLU A 231 15.37 -4.94 6.64
C GLU A 231 14.65 -4.47 7.91
N LEU A 232 13.76 -3.47 7.82
CA LEU A 232 12.94 -3.02 8.96
C LEU A 232 11.94 -4.09 9.41
N LEU A 233 11.32 -4.78 8.47
CA LEU A 233 10.43 -5.91 8.76
C LEU A 233 11.22 -7.05 9.42
N TYR A 234 12.36 -7.43 8.87
CA TYR A 234 13.25 -8.45 9.43
C TYR A 234 13.66 -8.09 10.86
N ALA A 235 14.07 -6.84 11.09
CA ALA A 235 14.43 -6.37 12.42
C ALA A 235 13.25 -6.52 13.41
N LYS A 236 12.05 -6.09 13.02
CA LYS A 236 10.84 -6.21 13.86
C LYS A 236 10.37 -7.65 14.05
N LEU A 237 10.66 -8.54 13.11
CA LEU A 237 10.27 -9.94 13.20
C LEU A 237 11.13 -10.71 14.21
N PHE A 238 12.45 -10.46 14.23
CA PHE A 238 13.41 -11.22 15.02
C PHE A 238 13.93 -10.51 16.27
N PHE A 239 13.78 -9.18 16.35
CA PHE A 239 14.18 -8.35 17.49
C PHE A 239 13.01 -7.49 18.00
N PRO A 240 11.91 -8.12 18.47
CA PRO A 240 10.67 -7.45 18.86
C PRO A 240 10.76 -6.67 20.17
#